data_AF-X1IES2-F1
#
_entry.id   AF-X1IES2-F1
#
_cell.length_a   1.000
_cell.length_b   1.000
_cell.length_c   1.000
_cell.angle_alpha   90.00
_cell.angle_beta   90.00
_cell.angle_gamma   90.00
#
_symmetry.space_group_name_H-M   'P 1'
#
loop_
_entity.id
_entity.type
_entity.pdbx_description
1 polymer ?
#
loop_
_entity_poly.entity_id
_entity_poly.type
_entity_poly.pdbx_seq_one_letter_code
_entity_poly.pdbx_strand_id
1 'polypeptide(L)'
;LTNLIQLSILINNSVLFIGMSLNDPNIIRLLQISWNIGVRHWHTAIMRARKTKRENEEITKRLRNCLVEPLWVTHLSQIDKILKSIRISKPFNSGVDTVYYGR
;
A
#
# COMPACT_ATOMS: atom_id res chain seq x y z
N LEU A 1 -9.24 14.65 11.97
CA LEU A 1 -8.56 15.30 10.82
C LEU A 1 -7.73 14.28 10.02
N THR A 2 -6.84 13.52 10.65
CA THR A 2 -5.97 12.51 10.00
C THR A 2 -6.70 11.53 9.08
N ASN A 3 -7.83 10.97 9.52
CA ASN A 3 -8.59 9.99 8.73
C ASN A 3 -9.18 10.58 7.42
N LEU A 4 -9.54 11.86 7.40
CA LEU A 4 -10.07 12.51 6.19
C LEU A 4 -8.97 12.80 5.18
N ILE A 5 -7.78 13.19 5.66
CA ILE A 5 -6.60 13.39 4.80
C ILE A 5 -6.16 12.05 4.20
N GLN A 6 -6.05 11.00 5.03
CA GLN A 6 -5.77 9.63 4.56
C GLN A 6 -6.77 9.18 3.51
N LEU A 7 -8.06 9.38 3.78
CA LEU A 7 -9.12 8.99 2.85
C LEU A 7 -9.04 9.77 1.54
N SER A 8 -8.81 11.09 1.59
CA SER A 8 -8.63 11.92 0.40
C SER A 8 -7.46 11.45 -0.47
N ILE A 9 -6.35 11.03 0.14
CA ILE A 9 -5.20 10.46 -0.58
C ILE A 9 -5.59 9.15 -1.25
N LEU A 10 -6.26 8.25 -0.53
CA LEU A 10 -6.71 6.95 -1.07
C LEU A 10 -7.73 7.11 -2.20
N ILE A 11 -8.58 8.14 -2.13
CA ILE A 11 -9.58 8.45 -3.16
C ILE A 11 -8.92 8.95 -4.44
N ASN A 12 -7.91 9.82 -4.32
CA ASN A 12 -7.38 10.56 -5.47
C ASN A 12 -6.10 9.95 -6.06
N ASN A 13 -5.44 9.03 -5.36
CA ASN A 13 -4.14 8.50 -5.75
C ASN A 13 -4.03 6.99 -5.54
N SER A 14 -3.23 6.34 -6.40
CA SER A 14 -2.67 5.02 -6.09
C SER A 14 -1.57 5.17 -5.03
N VAL A 15 -1.59 4.31 -4.02
CA VAL A 15 -0.73 4.43 -2.83
C VAL A 15 0.17 3.21 -2.72
N LEU A 16 1.43 3.45 -2.33
CA LEU A 16 2.40 2.41 -1.99
C LEU A 16 2.56 2.33 -0.47
N PHE A 17 2.10 1.23 0.12
CA PHE A 17 2.25 0.95 1.54
C PHE A 17 3.57 0.24 1.84
N ILE A 18 4.38 0.77 2.75
CA ILE A 18 5.67 0.20 3.16
C ILE A 18 5.79 0.28 4.67
N GLY A 19 6.23 -0.81 5.31
CA GLY A 19 6.53 -0.83 6.75
C GLY A 19 5.30 -0.76 7.68
N MET A 20 4.09 -0.80 7.13
CA MET A 20 2.84 -0.72 7.88
C MET A 20 2.11 -2.05 7.98
N SER A 21 1.43 -2.24 9.10
CA SER A 21 0.56 -3.40 9.30
C SER A 21 -0.78 -3.17 8.59
N LEU A 22 -1.00 -3.87 7.48
CA LEU A 22 -2.32 -3.91 6.82
C LEU A 22 -3.36 -4.77 7.57
N ASN A 23 -3.04 -5.15 8.81
CA ASN A 23 -4.02 -5.63 9.79
C ASN A 23 -4.62 -4.48 10.61
N ASP A 24 -4.09 -3.26 10.48
CA ASP A 24 -4.59 -2.12 11.22
C ASP A 24 -6.06 -1.86 10.85
N PRO A 25 -6.99 -1.90 11.83
CA PRO A 25 -8.41 -1.71 11.56
C PRO A 25 -8.74 -0.35 10.94
N ASN A 26 -7.95 0.70 11.22
CA ASN A 26 -8.22 2.02 10.69
C ASN A 26 -7.91 2.08 9.20
N ILE A 27 -6.78 1.50 8.77
CA ILE A 27 -6.42 1.42 7.34
C ILE A 27 -7.43 0.59 6.56
N ILE A 28 -7.83 -0.57 7.10
CA ILE A 28 -8.86 -1.41 6.47
C ILE A 28 -10.17 -0.64 6.33
N ARG A 29 -10.60 0.05 7.39
CA ARG A 29 -11.81 0.87 7.36
C ARG A 29 -11.73 1.97 6.30
N LEU A 30 -10.59 2.63 6.15
CA LEU A 30 -10.40 3.68 5.15
C LEU A 30 -10.47 3.14 3.73
N LEU A 31 -9.85 1.98 3.46
CA LEU A 31 -9.93 1.29 2.16
C LEU A 31 -11.35 0.85 1.82
N GLN A 32 -12.10 0.37 2.81
CA GLN A 32 -13.52 0.02 2.65
C GLN A 32 -14.38 1.24 2.37
N ILE A 33 -14.15 2.36 3.07
CA ILE A 33 -14.86 3.62 2.81
C ILE A 33 -14.56 4.12 1.40
N SER A 34 -13.29 4.12 0.97
CA SER A 34 -12.91 4.54 -0.39
C SER A 34 -13.57 3.67 -1.46
N TRP A 35 -13.62 2.35 -1.24
CA TRP A 35 -14.34 1.43 -2.13
C TRP A 35 -15.83 1.75 -2.22
N ASN A 36 -16.49 1.97 -1.08
CA ASN A 36 -17.94 2.21 -1.00
C ASN A 36 -18.36 3.52 -1.68
N ILE A 37 -17.49 4.52 -1.73
CA ILE A 37 -17.75 5.79 -2.45
C ILE A 37 -17.34 5.73 -3.92
N GLY A 38 -17.02 4.54 -4.45
CA GLY A 38 -16.81 4.29 -5.87
C GLY A 38 -15.36 4.37 -6.36
N VAL A 39 -14.38 4.47 -5.45
CA VAL A 39 -12.96 4.51 -5.83
C VAL A 39 -12.50 3.14 -6.28
N ARG A 40 -11.80 3.09 -7.42
CA ARG A 40 -11.27 1.86 -8.02
C ARG A 40 -9.74 1.86 -8.17
N HIS A 41 -9.04 2.75 -7.48
CA HIS A 41 -7.58 2.78 -7.53
C HIS A 41 -7.00 1.52 -6.87
N TRP A 42 -6.17 0.80 -7.62
CA TRP A 42 -5.37 -0.27 -7.05
C TRP A 42 -4.20 0.34 -6.30
N HIS A 43 -4.07 -0.05 -5.04
CA HIS A 43 -2.94 0.29 -4.18
C HIS A 43 -1.95 -0.88 -4.16
N THR A 44 -0.71 -0.61 -3.82
CA THR A 44 0.34 -1.64 -3.71
C THR A 44 0.89 -1.65 -2.30
N ALA A 45 1.24 -2.83 -1.79
CA ALA A 45 1.84 -2.96 -0.47
C ALA A 45 3.09 -3.84 -0.50
N ILE A 46 4.24 -3.30 -0.09
CA ILE A 46 5.44 -4.11 0.03
C ILE A 46 5.40 -4.85 1.36
N MET A 47 5.29 -6.18 1.27
CA MET A 47 5.14 -7.06 2.43
C MET A 47 6.30 -8.04 2.54
N ARG A 48 6.77 -8.27 3.76
CA ARG A 48 7.73 -9.35 4.02
C ARG A 48 7.03 -10.69 3.84
N ALA A 49 7.59 -11.54 2.97
CA ALA A 49 7.13 -12.90 2.75
C ALA A 49 7.11 -13.68 4.08
N ARG A 50 5.99 -14.36 4.34
CA ARG A 50 5.85 -15.29 5.47
C ARG A 50 6.57 -16.60 5.18
N LYS A 51 6.68 -17.44 6.22
CA LYS A 51 7.39 -18.71 6.15
C LYS A 51 6.74 -19.67 5.16
N THR A 52 5.42 -19.60 5.00
CA THR A 52 4.69 -20.49 4.10
C THR A 52 4.02 -19.73 2.95
N LYS A 53 3.92 -20.40 1.80
CA LYS A 53 3.20 -19.87 0.63
C LYS A 53 1.71 -19.67 0.92
N ARG A 54 1.11 -20.60 1.69
CA ARG A 54 -0.31 -20.55 2.07
C ARG A 54 -0.66 -19.29 2.86
N GLU A 55 0.15 -18.91 3.85
CA GLU A 55 -0.05 -17.67 4.61
C GLU A 55 -0.01 -16.44 3.68
N ASN A 56 0.93 -16.40 2.72
CA ASN A 56 1.02 -15.32 1.77
C ASN A 56 -0.21 -15.27 0.86
N GLU A 57 -0.72 -16.42 0.42
CA GLU A 57 -1.94 -16.51 -0.42
C GLU A 57 -3.19 -16.05 0.35
N GLU A 58 -3.36 -16.44 1.61
CA GLU A 58 -4.46 -16.01 2.46
C GLU A 58 -4.45 -14.49 2.68
N ILE A 59 -3.28 -13.92 2.99
CA ILE A 59 -3.11 -12.47 3.11
C ILE A 59 -3.39 -11.78 1.77
N THR A 60 -2.90 -12.35 0.66
CA THR A 60 -3.10 -11.79 -0.69
C THR A 60 -4.57 -11.70 -1.04
N LYS A 61 -5.35 -12.75 -0.80
CA LYS A 61 -6.80 -12.74 -1.03
C LYS A 61 -7.48 -11.63 -0.23
N ARG A 62 -7.16 -11.51 1.05
CA ARG A 62 -7.75 -10.49 1.93
C ARG A 62 -7.39 -9.06 1.48
N LEU A 63 -6.16 -8.82 1.07
CA LEU A 63 -5.71 -7.51 0.61
C LEU A 63 -6.32 -7.12 -0.73
N ARG A 64 -6.43 -8.06 -1.67
CA ARG A 64 -7.09 -7.82 -2.96
C ARG A 64 -8.57 -7.48 -2.80
N ASN A 65 -9.25 -8.05 -1.81
CA ASN A 65 -10.62 -7.65 -1.45
C ASN A 65 -10.72 -6.19 -0.98
N CYS A 66 -9.60 -5.56 -0.64
CA CYS A 66 -9.50 -4.15 -0.24
C CYS A 66 -8.75 -3.30 -1.28
N LEU A 67 -8.66 -3.75 -2.55
CA LEU A 67 -7.90 -3.10 -3.62
C LEU A 67 -6.39 -2.95 -3.39
N VAL A 68 -5.80 -3.78 -2.53
CA VAL A 68 -4.37 -3.74 -2.26
C VAL A 68 -3.69 -4.96 -2.87
N GLU A 69 -2.76 -4.73 -3.79
CA GLU A 69 -1.90 -5.76 -4.35
C GLU A 69 -0.61 -5.89 -3.52
N PRO A 70 -0.36 -7.05 -2.88
CA PRO A 70 0.88 -7.24 -2.13
C PRO A 70 2.05 -7.58 -3.06
N LEU A 71 3.14 -6.84 -2.90
CA LEU A 71 4.45 -7.17 -3.45
C LEU A 71 5.29 -7.85 -2.37
N TRP A 72 5.44 -9.16 -2.47
CA TRP A 72 6.15 -9.98 -1.50
C TRP A 72 7.67 -9.87 -1.67
N VAL A 73 8.37 -9.44 -0.61
CA VAL A 73 9.83 -9.35 -0.54
C VAL A 73 10.38 -10.32 0.50
N THR A 74 11.49 -10.97 0.19
CA THR A 74 12.16 -11.89 1.13
C THR A 74 13.07 -11.15 2.10
N HIS A 75 13.72 -10.10 1.62
CA HIS A 75 14.64 -9.26 2.40
C HIS A 75 14.22 -7.80 2.30
N LEU A 76 14.29 -7.07 3.42
CA LEU A 76 13.95 -5.63 3.45
C LEU A 76 14.88 -4.80 2.54
N SER A 77 16.11 -5.25 2.30
CA SER A 77 17.03 -4.62 1.34
C SER A 77 16.53 -4.62 -0.11
N GLN A 78 15.53 -5.45 -0.44
CA GLN A 78 14.86 -5.41 -1.74
C GLN A 78 13.98 -4.17 -1.88
N ILE A 79 13.46 -3.62 -0.78
CA ILE A 79 12.67 -2.37 -0.80
C ILE A 79 13.53 -1.25 -1.37
N ASP A 80 14.77 -1.10 -0.90
CA ASP A 80 15.68 -0.07 -1.40
C ASP A 80 15.96 -0.22 -2.90
N LYS A 81 16.10 -1.46 -3.38
CA LYS A 81 16.31 -1.74 -4.81
C LYS A 81 15.08 -1.37 -5.63
N ILE A 82 13.88 -1.70 -5.16
CA ILE A 82 12.60 -1.37 -5.80
C ILE A 82 12.40 0.15 -5.84
N LEU A 83 12.66 0.85 -4.73
CA LEU A 83 12.53 2.30 -4.68
C LEU A 83 13.55 2.99 -5.62
N LYS A 84 14.79 2.48 -5.67
CA LYS A 84 15.81 2.97 -6.61
C LYS A 84 15.40 2.75 -8.06
N SER A 85 14.86 1.58 -8.42
CA SER A 85 14.43 1.32 -9.80
C SER A 85 13.24 2.19 -10.22
N ILE A 86 12.31 2.49 -9.31
CA ILE A 86 11.21 3.45 -9.55
C ILE A 86 11.76 4.85 -9.79
N ARG A 87 12.75 5.28 -9.00
CA ARG A 87 13.38 6.60 -9.17
C ARG A 87 14.07 6.76 -10.53
N ILE A 88 14.67 5.69 -11.06
CA ILE A 88 15.36 5.71 -12.35
C ILE A 88 14.37 5.71 -13.52
N SER A 89 13.22 5.04 -13.37
CA SER A 89 12.23 4.91 -14.45
C SER A 89 11.34 6.15 -14.67
N LYS A 90 11.32 7.09 -13.72
CA LYS A 90 10.61 8.38 -13.86
C LYS A 90 11.49 9.54 -13.41
N PRO A 91 12.10 10.33 -14.33
CA PRO A 91 12.65 11.61 -13.96
C PRO A 91 11.53 12.48 -13.37
N PHE A 92 11.83 13.11 -12.23
CA PHE A 92 10.87 13.72 -11.31
C PHE A 92 10.11 14.88 -11.98
N ASN A 93 8.87 14.64 -12.44
CA ASN A 93 7.91 15.72 -12.67
C ASN A 93 6.98 15.79 -11.46
N SER A 94 7.03 16.95 -10.81
CA SER A 94 6.33 17.38 -9.60
C SER A 94 4.90 16.82 -9.44
N GLY A 95 4.66 16.08 -8.34
CA GLY A 95 3.29 15.70 -7.95
C GLY A 95 3.14 14.49 -7.02
N VAL A 96 4.18 14.06 -6.28
CA VAL A 96 4.05 12.92 -5.36
C VAL A 96 3.98 13.43 -3.92
N ASP A 97 2.78 13.53 -3.37
CA ASP A 97 2.56 13.75 -1.94
C ASP A 97 2.97 12.49 -1.18
N THR A 98 4.19 12.51 -0.63
CA THR A 98 4.69 11.42 0.22
C THR A 98 4.22 11.66 1.64
N VAL A 99 3.22 10.92 2.10
CA VAL A 99 2.73 11.03 3.48
C VAL A 99 3.25 9.87 4.32
N TYR A 100 4.10 10.21 5.30
CA TYR A 100 4.61 9.31 6.31
C TYR A 100 3.57 9.11 7.42
N TYR A 101 3.19 7.87 7.70
CA TYR A 101 2.50 7.52 8.95
C TYR A 101 3.48 6.84 9.89
N GLY A 102 3.88 7.58 10.93
CA GLY A 102 4.64 7.06 12.06
C GLY A 102 3.97 7.46 13.37
N ARG A 103 3.51 6.47 14.12
CA ARG A 103 3.91 6.18 15.51
C ARG A 103 3.43 4.79 15.87
#